data_AF-A0A662SUE4-F1
#
_entry.id   AF-A0A662SUE4-F1
#
_cell.length_a   1.000
_cell.length_b   1.000
_cell.length_c   1.000
_cell.angle_alpha   90.00
_cell.angle_beta   90.00
_cell.angle_gamma   90.00
#
_symmetry.space_group_name_H-M   'P 1'
#
loop_
_entity.id
_entity.type
_entity.pdbx_description
1 polymer ?
#
loop_
_entity_poly.entity_id
_entity_poly.type
_entity_poly.pdbx_seq_one_letter_code
_entity_poly.pdbx_strand_id
1 'polypeptide(L)'
;MAETAYMGGSCFHGDRILGSAVVRELDITEFRGIRRLAKPLELSSFNVLIGRNNVGKTAVLEALYMLTMPLPHTIPPPYGRGVVDFIAEKHGGSAAREQGRKWSLLVYGYAGTAVLKYRLGVKAKTSIPTKIGSCAEAALGFKEVSIESIQVEISSERDLLRVLADGVELESSSYESFLASMGADLKRSPIALYVPNDSSAYAQISSYVMRDDVFSWIEKEGAHRRAVQDIIAPAVYDKFTEVTIRRNELCVRKEVSEEIGPLYIGVGSLGEGVKRVLLIYMLVEYLKPKLLL
;
A
#
# COMPACT_ATOMS: atom_id res chain seq x y z
N MET A 1 -8.17 -45.48 26.33
CA MET A 1 -7.50 -44.58 27.27
C MET A 1 -6.10 -44.32 26.75
N ALA A 2 -5.88 -43.13 26.22
CA ALA A 2 -4.57 -42.51 26.04
C ALA A 2 -4.84 -41.02 25.80
N GLU A 3 -4.84 -40.26 26.89
CA GLU A 3 -4.74 -38.80 26.87
C GLU A 3 -3.34 -38.44 26.35
N THR A 4 -3.28 -37.64 25.29
CA THR A 4 -2.06 -36.94 24.91
C THR A 4 -2.34 -35.45 25.04
N ALA A 5 -1.79 -34.88 26.10
CA ALA A 5 -1.88 -33.48 26.45
C ALA A 5 -1.35 -32.58 25.31
N TYR A 6 -2.19 -31.65 24.86
CA TYR A 6 -1.75 -30.49 24.09
C TYR A 6 -1.01 -29.54 25.04
N MET A 7 0.31 -29.60 25.01
CA MET A 7 1.18 -28.58 25.60
C MET A 7 1.10 -27.32 24.75
N GLY A 8 0.49 -26.29 25.32
CA GLY A 8 0.59 -24.92 24.83
C GLY A 8 2.03 -24.39 24.93
N GLY A 9 2.40 -23.62 23.93
CA GLY A 9 3.69 -22.93 23.82
C GLY A 9 3.93 -22.64 22.33
N SER A 10 4.14 -21.42 21.86
CA SER A 10 4.65 -20.24 22.55
C SER A 10 4.16 -18.99 21.84
N CYS A 11 3.94 -17.97 22.65
CA CYS A 11 3.46 -16.65 22.28
C CYS A 11 4.28 -16.04 21.13
N PHE A 12 3.57 -15.66 20.06
CA PHE A 12 4.02 -14.64 19.13
C PHE A 12 4.37 -13.37 19.92
N HIS A 13 5.66 -13.13 20.20
CA HIS A 13 6.17 -11.80 20.48
C HIS A 13 6.30 -11.05 19.14
N GLY A 14 5.15 -10.72 18.56
CA GLY A 14 5.07 -9.56 17.71
C GLY A 14 4.81 -8.39 18.64
N ASP A 15 5.80 -7.52 18.84
CA ASP A 15 5.57 -6.19 19.40
C ASP A 15 4.45 -5.55 18.59
N ARG A 16 3.24 -5.60 19.14
CA ARG A 16 2.10 -4.84 18.68
C ARG A 16 2.47 -3.38 18.88
N ILE A 17 2.91 -2.72 17.81
CA ILE A 17 2.85 -1.25 17.71
C ILE A 17 1.36 -0.87 17.63
N LEU A 18 0.62 -1.09 18.72
CA LEU A 18 -0.72 -0.58 18.92
C LEU A 18 -0.55 0.84 19.48
N GLY A 19 -0.63 1.86 18.62
CA GLY A 19 -0.94 3.21 19.09
C GLY A 19 -0.32 4.39 18.34
N SER A 20 0.73 4.21 17.53
CA SER A 20 1.35 5.35 16.81
C SER A 20 1.12 5.24 15.31
N ALA A 21 0.54 6.29 14.72
CA ALA A 21 0.46 6.44 13.26
C ALA A 21 1.86 6.40 12.64
N VAL A 22 2.03 5.71 11.51
CA VAL A 22 3.30 5.66 10.77
C VAL A 22 3.75 7.07 10.37
N VAL A 23 2.80 7.87 9.91
CA VAL A 23 2.96 9.30 9.59
C VAL A 23 2.14 10.08 10.61
N ARG A 24 2.78 11.01 11.33
CA ARG A 24 2.11 11.93 12.28
C ARG A 24 1.64 13.20 11.61
N GLU A 25 2.41 13.71 10.66
CA GLU A 25 2.05 14.94 9.95
C GLU A 25 2.38 14.82 8.47
N LEU A 26 1.50 15.38 7.63
CA LEU A 26 1.69 15.51 6.19
C LEU A 26 1.51 16.99 5.79
N ASP A 27 2.54 17.58 5.22
CA ASP A 27 2.46 18.89 4.57
C ASP A 27 2.60 18.75 3.04
N ILE A 28 1.79 19.51 2.30
CA ILE A 28 1.65 19.40 0.85
C ILE A 28 1.74 20.79 0.23
N THR A 29 2.63 20.94 -0.73
CA THR A 29 2.78 22.13 -1.56
C THR A 29 2.82 21.75 -3.04
N GLU A 30 2.04 22.45 -3.86
CA GLU A 30 1.98 22.35 -5.32
C GLU A 30 1.77 20.90 -5.84
N PHE A 31 1.01 20.05 -5.13
CA PHE A 31 0.73 18.68 -5.54
C PHE A 31 -0.71 18.53 -6.04
N ARG A 32 -0.86 18.12 -7.30
CA ARG A 32 -2.15 17.91 -7.97
C ARG A 32 -3.11 19.09 -7.83
N GLY A 33 -4.22 18.93 -7.10
CA GLY A 33 -5.23 19.97 -6.89
C GLY A 33 -4.94 20.85 -5.66
N ILE A 34 -3.82 20.66 -4.98
CA ILE A 34 -3.47 21.34 -3.74
C ILE A 34 -2.29 22.27 -4.00
N ARG A 35 -2.55 23.58 -3.98
CA ARG A 35 -1.50 24.60 -4.08
C ARG A 35 -0.63 24.64 -2.82
N ARG A 36 -1.27 24.70 -1.65
CA ARG A 36 -0.63 24.64 -0.33
C ARG A 36 -1.68 24.33 0.74
N LEU A 37 -1.31 23.58 1.77
CA LEU A 37 -2.13 23.45 2.96
C LEU A 37 -2.02 24.70 3.86
N ALA A 38 -3.11 25.08 4.52
CA ALA A 38 -3.07 26.19 5.48
C ALA A 38 -2.21 25.86 6.72
N LYS A 39 -2.20 24.59 7.11
CA LYS A 39 -1.34 23.99 8.13
C LYS A 39 -1.11 22.51 7.77
N PRO A 40 -0.03 21.88 8.23
CA PRO A 40 0.17 20.44 8.07
C PRO A 40 -1.04 19.64 8.58
N LEU A 41 -1.36 18.54 7.90
CA LEU A 41 -2.38 17.60 8.32
C LEU A 41 -1.82 16.69 9.42
N GLU A 42 -2.34 16.83 10.64
CA GLU A 42 -2.07 15.90 11.72
C GLU A 42 -2.88 14.61 11.53
N LEU A 43 -2.20 13.47 11.62
CA LEU A 43 -2.75 12.14 11.37
C LEU A 43 -2.65 11.28 12.63
N SER A 44 -3.75 10.60 12.94
CA SER A 44 -3.82 9.58 13.98
C SER A 44 -3.84 8.17 13.38
N SER A 45 -4.06 7.13 14.18
CA SER A 45 -4.19 5.76 13.69
C SER A 45 -5.43 5.55 12.81
N PHE A 46 -6.45 6.42 12.90
CA PHE A 46 -7.67 6.34 12.09
C PHE A 46 -8.13 7.75 11.69
N ASN A 47 -8.26 8.00 10.39
CA ASN A 47 -8.59 9.33 9.86
C ASN A 47 -9.67 9.20 8.78
N VAL A 48 -10.64 10.11 8.80
CA VAL A 48 -11.70 10.19 7.78
C VAL A 48 -11.63 11.56 7.12
N LEU A 49 -11.37 11.58 5.80
CA LEU A 49 -11.33 12.80 5.01
C LEU A 49 -12.70 13.09 4.42
N ILE A 50 -13.35 14.17 4.88
CA ILE A 50 -14.69 14.59 4.44
C ILE A 50 -14.60 15.95 3.76
N GLY A 51 -15.36 16.13 2.68
CA GLY A 51 -15.44 17.40 1.96
C GLY A 51 -16.11 17.26 0.60
N ARG A 52 -16.35 18.38 -0.07
CA ARG A 52 -16.94 18.43 -1.42
C ARG A 52 -16.07 17.68 -2.44
N ASN A 53 -16.63 17.39 -3.61
CA ASN A 53 -15.82 16.88 -4.72
C ASN A 53 -14.76 17.92 -5.12
N ASN A 54 -13.61 17.43 -5.57
CA ASN A 54 -12.49 18.25 -6.05
C ASN A 54 -11.77 19.14 -5.01
N VAL A 55 -11.91 18.86 -3.70
CA VAL A 55 -11.21 19.61 -2.63
C VAL A 55 -9.84 19.03 -2.24
N GLY A 56 -9.34 18.04 -2.99
CA GLY A 56 -8.02 17.43 -2.75
C GLY A 56 -8.01 16.16 -1.88
N LYS A 57 -9.16 15.60 -1.48
CA LYS A 57 -9.21 14.35 -0.68
C LYS A 57 -8.38 13.21 -1.28
N THR A 58 -8.61 12.91 -2.56
CA THR A 58 -7.85 11.89 -3.30
C THR A 58 -6.37 12.25 -3.40
N ALA A 59 -6.04 13.53 -3.58
CA ALA A 59 -4.65 13.98 -3.64
C ALA A 59 -3.93 13.78 -2.30
N VAL A 60 -4.61 13.91 -1.16
CA VAL A 60 -4.04 13.59 0.16
C VAL A 60 -3.76 12.08 0.29
N LEU A 61 -4.68 11.22 -0.14
CA LEU A 61 -4.47 9.76 -0.11
C LEU A 61 -3.33 9.35 -1.06
N GLU A 62 -3.27 9.93 -2.25
CA GLU A 62 -2.19 9.69 -3.20
C GLU A 62 -0.84 10.21 -2.69
N ALA A 63 -0.82 11.34 -2.01
CA ALA A 63 0.38 11.83 -1.33
C ALA A 63 0.83 10.84 -0.24
N LEU A 64 -0.08 10.30 0.59
CA LEU A 64 0.29 9.27 1.55
C LEU A 64 0.80 7.99 0.88
N TYR A 65 0.21 7.60 -0.25
CA TYR A 65 0.65 6.43 -1.00
C TYR A 65 2.07 6.59 -1.59
N MET A 66 2.50 7.82 -1.89
CA MET A 66 3.87 8.10 -2.35
C MET A 66 4.95 7.66 -1.35
N LEU A 67 4.63 7.52 -0.07
CA LEU A 67 5.56 6.99 0.93
C LEU A 67 5.92 5.51 0.70
N THR A 68 5.14 4.76 -0.09
CA THR A 68 5.38 3.32 -0.28
C THR A 68 6.67 3.02 -1.02
N MET A 69 6.88 3.67 -2.16
CA MET A 69 8.10 3.56 -2.94
C MET A 69 8.04 4.59 -4.06
N PRO A 70 8.42 5.86 -3.80
CA PRO A 70 8.33 6.89 -4.81
C PRO A 70 9.31 6.63 -5.96
N LEU A 71 10.45 5.99 -5.68
CA LEU A 71 11.52 5.77 -6.66
C LEU A 71 11.13 4.72 -7.73
N PRO A 72 11.46 4.97 -9.02
CA PRO A 72 10.83 4.29 -10.17
C PRO A 72 11.26 2.83 -10.40
N HIS A 73 12.34 2.36 -9.75
CA HIS A 73 12.94 1.05 -10.04
C HIS A 73 12.30 -0.12 -9.29
N THR A 74 11.43 0.17 -8.31
CA THR A 74 10.81 -0.85 -7.49
C THR A 74 9.30 -0.79 -7.65
N ILE A 75 8.70 -1.96 -7.88
CA ILE A 75 7.29 -2.12 -8.22
C ILE A 75 6.59 -2.80 -7.03
N PRO A 76 5.94 -2.03 -6.15
CA PRO A 76 5.17 -2.63 -5.07
C PRO A 76 3.89 -3.31 -5.62
N PRO A 77 3.39 -4.35 -4.94
CA PRO A 77 2.08 -4.92 -5.25
C PRO A 77 0.96 -3.92 -4.93
N PRO A 78 -0.27 -4.13 -5.44
CA PRO A 78 -0.69 -5.20 -6.35
C PRO A 78 -0.69 -4.79 -7.84
N TYR A 79 -0.37 -3.54 -8.17
CA TYR A 79 -0.69 -2.95 -9.47
C TYR A 79 0.36 -3.19 -10.56
N GLY A 80 1.49 -3.81 -10.23
CA GLY A 80 2.55 -4.12 -11.20
C GLY A 80 3.20 -2.87 -11.81
N ARG A 81 3.12 -1.72 -11.13
CA ARG A 81 3.73 -0.45 -11.55
C ARG A 81 4.36 0.29 -10.37
N GLY A 82 5.36 1.13 -10.63
CA GLY A 82 5.91 2.06 -9.63
C GLY A 82 4.85 3.07 -9.18
N VAL A 83 4.94 3.53 -7.93
CA VAL A 83 3.90 4.33 -7.26
C VAL A 83 3.61 5.64 -8.00
N VAL A 84 4.66 6.39 -8.36
CA VAL A 84 4.53 7.67 -9.06
C VAL A 84 3.86 7.48 -10.43
N ASP A 85 4.24 6.44 -11.14
CA ASP A 85 3.69 6.12 -12.45
C ASP A 85 2.24 5.67 -12.38
N PHE A 86 1.90 4.86 -11.38
CA PHE A 86 0.53 4.45 -11.11
C PHE A 86 -0.38 5.65 -10.87
N ILE A 87 0.04 6.59 -10.00
CA ILE A 87 -0.75 7.79 -9.72
C ILE A 87 -0.83 8.68 -10.96
N ALA A 88 0.28 8.93 -11.65
CA ALA A 88 0.27 9.78 -12.85
C ALA A 88 -0.67 9.25 -13.94
N GLU A 89 -0.66 7.93 -14.18
CA GLU A 89 -1.52 7.28 -15.19
C GLU A 89 -3.01 7.43 -14.88
N LYS A 90 -3.41 7.32 -13.61
CA LYS A 90 -4.81 7.51 -13.19
C LYS A 90 -5.35 8.90 -13.53
N HIS A 91 -4.46 9.86 -13.76
CA HIS A 91 -4.80 11.24 -14.08
C HIS A 91 -4.48 11.64 -15.53
N GLY A 92 -4.28 10.66 -16.42
CA GLY A 92 -4.04 10.89 -17.84
C GLY A 92 -2.57 10.85 -18.27
N GLY A 93 -1.66 10.43 -17.37
CA GLY A 93 -0.21 10.40 -17.61
C GLY A 93 0.26 9.51 -18.76
N SER A 94 -0.56 8.55 -19.20
CA SER A 94 -0.26 7.72 -20.38
C SER A 94 -0.07 8.55 -21.65
N ALA A 95 -0.85 9.63 -21.83
CA ALA A 95 -0.70 10.54 -22.97
C ALA A 95 0.48 11.52 -22.81
N ALA A 96 0.83 11.87 -21.57
CA ALA A 96 1.93 12.79 -21.26
C ALA A 96 3.32 12.14 -21.41
N ARG A 97 3.40 10.81 -21.31
CA ARG A 97 4.63 10.01 -21.56
C ARG A 97 5.18 10.17 -22.97
N GLU A 98 4.31 10.28 -23.97
CA GLU A 98 4.71 10.46 -25.37
C GLU A 98 5.35 11.84 -25.63
N GLN A 99 5.15 12.80 -24.71
CA GLN A 99 5.61 14.18 -24.82
C GLN A 99 6.76 14.50 -23.84
N GLY A 100 7.34 13.49 -23.18
CA GLY A 100 8.46 13.66 -22.25
C GLY A 100 8.12 14.42 -20.96
N ARG A 101 6.83 14.49 -20.58
CA ARG A 101 6.34 15.17 -19.36
C ARG A 101 5.59 14.20 -18.47
N LYS A 102 6.28 13.16 -18.00
CA LYS A 102 5.67 12.00 -17.34
C LYS A 102 4.94 12.37 -16.05
N TRP A 103 5.55 13.22 -15.22
CA TRP A 103 5.03 13.53 -13.88
C TRP A 103 4.50 14.96 -13.70
N SER A 104 4.43 15.76 -14.76
CA SER A 104 3.88 17.13 -14.70
C SER A 104 2.44 17.18 -14.18
N LEU A 105 1.64 16.13 -14.45
CA LEU A 105 0.25 15.98 -13.97
C LEU A 105 0.13 15.83 -12.44
N LEU A 106 1.24 15.57 -11.75
CA LEU A 106 1.30 15.51 -10.29
C LEU A 106 1.62 16.87 -9.67
N VAL A 107 2.03 17.85 -10.48
CA VAL A 107 2.34 19.22 -10.04
C VAL A 107 1.12 20.11 -10.24
N TYR A 108 0.80 20.93 -9.23
CA TYR A 108 -0.30 21.88 -9.28
C TYR A 108 -0.11 22.86 -10.44
N GLY A 109 -1.16 23.04 -11.25
CA GLY A 109 -1.08 23.85 -12.47
C GLY A 109 -0.10 23.33 -13.53
N TYR A 110 0.40 22.09 -13.39
CA TYR A 110 1.32 21.40 -14.32
C TYR A 110 2.70 22.04 -14.50
N ALA A 111 3.08 22.98 -13.63
CA ALA A 111 4.34 23.71 -13.71
C ALA A 111 4.93 23.96 -12.31
N GLY A 112 6.24 23.81 -12.16
CA GLY A 112 6.97 24.06 -10.92
C GLY A 112 7.43 22.76 -10.24
N THR A 113 7.36 22.74 -8.91
CA THR A 113 7.81 21.60 -8.09
C THR A 113 6.81 21.31 -6.99
N ALA A 114 6.26 20.10 -7.01
CA ALA A 114 5.44 19.58 -5.92
C ALA A 114 6.36 19.10 -4.78
N VAL A 115 5.98 19.38 -3.54
CA VAL A 115 6.72 18.97 -2.34
C VAL A 115 5.75 18.33 -1.35
N LEU A 116 6.06 17.10 -0.96
CA LEU A 116 5.34 16.35 0.07
C LEU A 116 6.30 16.13 1.24
N LYS A 117 5.93 16.60 2.45
CA LYS A 117 6.74 16.43 3.66
C LYS A 117 6.00 15.58 4.68
N TYR A 118 6.65 14.53 5.16
CA TYR A 118 6.12 13.58 6.12
C TYR A 118 6.92 13.69 7.41
N ARG A 119 6.24 13.88 8.53
CA ARG A 119 6.81 13.66 9.86
C ARG A 119 6.44 12.26 10.33
N LEU A 120 7.43 11.45 10.67
CA LEU A 120 7.21 10.06 11.05
C LEU A 120 6.74 9.96 12.50
N GLY A 121 5.87 8.99 12.76
CA GLY A 121 5.41 8.69 14.12
C GLY A 121 6.12 7.54 14.80
N VAL A 122 6.95 6.82 14.04
CA VAL A 122 7.74 5.66 14.44
C VAL A 122 9.22 5.98 14.27
N LYS A 123 10.07 5.35 15.09
CA LYS A 123 11.52 5.48 14.93
C LYS A 123 11.92 4.71 13.67
N ALA A 124 12.40 5.43 12.66
CA ALA A 124 12.93 4.84 11.44
C ALA A 124 14.44 5.07 11.36
N LYS A 125 15.13 4.20 10.63
CA LYS A 125 16.57 4.29 10.41
C LYS A 125 16.92 3.98 8.96
N THR A 126 18.01 4.54 8.48
CA THR A 126 18.57 4.17 7.17
C THR A 126 20.09 4.05 7.24
N SER A 127 20.64 3.29 6.30
CA SER A 127 22.08 3.24 6.03
C SER A 127 22.41 4.22 4.91
N ILE A 128 23.17 5.27 5.23
CA ILE A 128 23.65 6.24 4.22
C ILE A 128 25.10 5.90 3.87
N PRO A 129 25.47 5.86 2.57
CA PRO A 129 26.86 5.69 2.17
C PRO A 129 27.69 6.91 2.61
N THR A 130 28.79 6.64 3.30
CA THR A 130 29.77 7.63 3.75
C THR A 130 31.14 7.26 3.18
N LYS A 131 31.86 8.25 2.67
CA LYS A 131 33.26 8.06 2.28
C LYS A 131 34.10 8.01 3.55
N ILE A 132 34.72 6.86 3.83
CA ILE A 132 35.67 6.71 4.93
C ILE A 132 37.08 6.77 4.35
N GLY A 133 37.82 7.84 4.65
CA GLY A 133 39.20 8.08 4.21
C GLY A 133 39.38 9.33 3.36
N SER A 134 40.54 10.00 3.50
CA SER A 134 40.86 11.27 2.80
C SER A 134 41.65 11.09 1.50
N CYS A 135 41.82 9.86 1.01
CA CYS A 135 42.63 9.54 -0.16
C CYS A 135 41.80 8.74 -1.19
N ALA A 136 42.27 8.67 -2.43
CA ALA A 136 41.55 8.16 -3.61
C ALA A 136 41.02 6.70 -3.51
N GLU A 137 41.40 5.97 -2.46
CA GLU A 137 40.92 4.62 -2.12
C GLU A 137 40.05 4.65 -0.84
N ALA A 138 39.07 5.55 -0.78
CA ALA A 138 38.12 5.59 0.34
C ALA A 138 37.19 4.38 0.29
N ALA A 139 37.14 3.59 1.37
CA ALA A 139 36.17 2.52 1.52
C ALA A 139 34.76 3.11 1.69
N LEU A 140 33.76 2.49 1.05
CA LEU A 140 32.35 2.80 1.27
C LEU A 140 31.95 2.26 2.63
N GLY A 141 31.84 3.14 3.62
CA GLY A 141 31.24 2.82 4.91
C GLY A 141 29.76 3.14 4.91
N PHE A 142 28.95 2.35 5.62
CA PHE A 142 27.55 2.68 5.85
C PHE A 142 27.39 3.23 7.26
N LYS A 143 26.78 4.41 7.38
CA LYS A 143 26.40 4.96 8.68
C LYS A 143 24.90 4.80 8.87
N GLU A 144 24.51 4.13 9.95
CA GLU A 144 23.11 4.07 10.36
C GLU A 144 22.70 5.42 10.98
N VAL A 145 21.61 6.00 10.48
CA VAL A 145 21.09 7.30 10.91
C VAL A 145 19.61 7.17 11.23
N SER A 146 19.16 7.75 12.33
CA SER A 146 17.74 7.88 12.67
C SER A 146 17.08 8.94 11.79
N ILE A 147 15.91 8.64 11.25
CA ILE A 147 15.15 9.55 10.40
C ILE A 147 13.89 10.02 11.13
N GLU A 148 13.65 11.32 11.12
CA GLU A 148 12.42 11.93 11.66
C GLU A 148 11.45 12.39 10.57
N SER A 149 11.97 12.78 9.42
CA SER A 149 11.18 13.31 8.31
C SER A 149 11.62 12.79 6.94
N ILE A 150 10.63 12.65 6.06
CA ILE A 150 10.84 12.37 4.63
C ILE A 150 10.26 13.52 3.82
N GLN A 151 10.93 13.89 2.75
CA GLN A 151 10.45 14.84 1.76
C GLN A 151 10.52 14.21 0.37
N VAL A 152 9.43 14.29 -0.39
CA VAL A 152 9.38 13.87 -1.79
C VAL A 152 9.17 15.11 -2.65
N GLU A 153 10.04 15.33 -3.62
CA GLU A 153 9.98 16.43 -4.58
C GLU A 153 9.75 15.91 -5.99
N ILE A 154 8.80 16.51 -6.70
CA ILE A 154 8.47 16.17 -8.09
C ILE A 154 8.54 17.46 -8.91
N SER A 155 9.51 17.56 -9.82
CA SER A 155 9.68 18.71 -10.71
C SER A 155 9.08 18.44 -12.08
N SER A 156 8.20 19.34 -12.55
CA SER A 156 7.58 19.23 -13.87
C SER A 156 8.53 19.58 -15.03
N GLU A 157 9.57 20.38 -14.77
CA GLU A 157 10.46 20.93 -15.79
C GLU A 157 11.57 19.95 -16.19
N ARG A 158 12.03 19.13 -15.23
CA ARG A 158 13.15 18.19 -15.42
C ARG A 158 12.73 16.73 -15.30
N ASP A 159 11.44 16.46 -15.13
CA ASP A 159 10.87 15.14 -14.79
C ASP A 159 11.69 14.47 -13.67
N LEU A 160 12.04 15.27 -12.67
CA LEU A 160 12.96 14.89 -11.62
C LEU A 160 12.16 14.56 -10.36
N LEU A 161 12.42 13.37 -9.82
CA LEU A 161 11.92 12.91 -8.55
C LEU A 161 13.08 12.81 -7.57
N ARG A 162 12.96 13.47 -6.43
CA ARG A 162 13.92 13.37 -5.32
C ARG A 162 13.24 12.94 -4.05
N VAL A 163 13.98 12.22 -3.23
CA VAL A 163 13.56 11.85 -1.88
C VAL A 163 14.64 12.30 -0.93
N LEU A 164 14.28 13.07 0.09
CA LEU A 164 15.20 13.54 1.12
C LEU A 164 14.75 12.99 2.47
N ALA A 165 15.69 12.51 3.28
CA ALA A 165 15.49 12.21 4.69
C ALA A 165 16.25 13.25 5.51
N ASP A 166 15.52 14.01 6.33
CA ASP A 166 16.08 15.10 7.15
C ASP A 166 17.01 16.05 6.37
N GLY A 167 16.65 16.32 5.11
CA GLY A 167 17.38 17.21 4.20
C GLY A 167 18.51 16.55 3.39
N VAL A 168 18.77 15.26 3.59
CA VAL A 168 19.78 14.49 2.84
C VAL A 168 19.10 13.66 1.75
N GLU A 169 19.52 13.82 0.49
CA GLU A 169 18.99 13.04 -0.63
C GLU A 169 19.29 11.54 -0.47
N LEU A 170 18.27 10.70 -0.66
CA LEU A 170 18.36 9.25 -0.54
C LEU A 170 18.38 8.57 -1.90
N GLU A 171 19.30 7.62 -2.05
CA GLU A 171 19.28 6.66 -3.15
C GLU A 171 18.27 5.52 -2.87
N SER A 172 17.91 4.76 -3.91
CA SER A 172 16.94 3.66 -3.82
C SER A 172 17.29 2.65 -2.73
N SER A 173 18.54 2.21 -2.63
CA SER A 173 18.99 1.25 -1.61
C SER A 173 18.83 1.76 -0.18
N SER A 174 19.10 3.06 0.04
CA SER A 174 18.91 3.71 1.34
C SER A 174 17.41 3.81 1.67
N TYR A 175 16.57 4.13 0.69
CA TYR A 175 15.13 4.18 0.90
C TYR A 175 14.54 2.78 1.20
N GLU A 176 15.03 1.73 0.57
CA GLU A 176 14.64 0.35 0.88
C GLU A 176 15.04 -0.05 2.31
N SER A 177 16.25 0.33 2.76
CA SER A 177 16.67 0.16 4.15
C SER A 177 15.76 0.92 5.13
N PHE A 178 15.33 2.13 4.76
CA PHE A 178 14.40 2.94 5.52
C PHE A 178 13.03 2.24 5.66
N LEU A 179 12.45 1.77 4.56
CA LEU A 179 11.19 1.02 4.58
C LEU A 179 11.30 -0.25 5.43
N ALA A 180 12.40 -0.99 5.29
CA ALA A 180 12.67 -2.19 6.09
C ALA A 180 12.72 -1.87 7.60
N SER A 181 13.33 -0.74 7.99
CA SER A 181 13.36 -0.31 9.39
C SER A 181 11.98 0.00 9.98
N MET A 182 11.02 0.38 9.13
CA MET A 182 9.61 0.58 9.52
C MET A 182 8.80 -0.72 9.48
N GLY A 183 9.46 -1.87 9.27
CA GLY A 183 8.82 -3.18 9.15
C GLY A 183 8.01 -3.34 7.88
N ALA A 184 8.37 -2.63 6.80
CA ALA A 184 7.80 -2.80 5.48
C ALA A 184 8.70 -3.67 4.59
N ASP A 185 8.08 -4.50 3.77
CA ASP A 185 8.71 -5.30 2.72
C ASP A 185 8.01 -5.00 1.40
N LEU A 186 8.77 -4.60 0.39
CA LEU A 186 8.24 -4.21 -0.92
C LEU A 186 7.55 -5.34 -1.67
N LYS A 187 7.76 -6.60 -1.27
CA LYS A 187 7.11 -7.77 -1.89
C LYS A 187 5.84 -8.20 -1.16
N ARG A 188 5.86 -8.24 0.16
CA ARG A 188 4.77 -8.84 0.96
C ARG A 188 4.17 -7.93 2.01
N SER A 189 4.83 -6.84 2.41
CA SER A 189 4.35 -5.95 3.47
C SER A 189 4.58 -4.49 3.15
N PRO A 190 4.00 -3.93 2.07
CA PRO A 190 4.22 -2.53 1.71
C PRO A 190 3.77 -1.60 2.85
N ILE A 191 4.40 -0.44 2.97
CA ILE A 191 4.05 0.47 4.06
C ILE A 191 2.63 1.02 3.91
N ALA A 192 2.20 1.36 2.69
CA ALA A 192 0.84 1.75 2.38
C ALA A 192 0.26 0.95 1.22
N LEU A 193 -0.99 0.53 1.39
CA LEU A 193 -1.83 -0.01 0.33
C LEU A 193 -2.91 1.03 0.03
N TYR A 194 -2.93 1.54 -1.20
CA TYR A 194 -3.95 2.45 -1.69
C TYR A 194 -4.95 1.72 -2.57
N VAL A 195 -6.23 1.77 -2.22
CA VAL A 195 -7.31 1.14 -2.99
C VAL A 195 -8.18 2.23 -3.62
N PRO A 196 -7.90 2.65 -4.86
CA PRO A 196 -8.74 3.63 -5.53
C PRO A 196 -10.12 3.04 -5.85
N ASN A 197 -11.14 3.90 -5.81
CA ASN A 197 -12.50 3.53 -6.17
C ASN A 197 -12.70 3.48 -7.70
N ASP A 198 -11.97 2.59 -8.38
CA ASP A 198 -12.06 2.42 -9.83
C ASP A 198 -12.02 0.96 -10.25
N SER A 199 -12.84 0.61 -11.25
CA SER A 199 -13.03 -0.79 -11.69
C SER A 199 -11.75 -1.43 -12.24
N SER A 200 -10.84 -0.65 -12.82
CA SER A 200 -9.57 -1.14 -13.35
C SER A 200 -8.63 -1.58 -12.23
N ALA A 201 -8.57 -0.83 -11.13
CA ALA A 201 -7.81 -1.22 -9.95
C ALA A 201 -8.39 -2.49 -9.30
N TYR A 202 -9.71 -2.64 -9.19
CA TYR A 202 -10.31 -3.88 -8.69
C TYR A 202 -10.04 -5.08 -9.60
N ALA A 203 -9.99 -4.89 -10.93
CA ALA A 203 -9.57 -5.94 -11.85
C ALA A 203 -8.10 -6.35 -11.60
N GLN A 204 -7.20 -5.38 -11.42
CA GLN A 204 -5.79 -5.65 -11.09
C GLN A 204 -5.64 -6.36 -9.73
N ILE A 205 -6.39 -5.94 -8.71
CA ILE A 205 -6.42 -6.60 -7.40
C ILE A 205 -6.93 -8.03 -7.54
N SER A 206 -8.02 -8.26 -8.28
CA SER A 206 -8.56 -9.60 -8.52
C SER A 206 -7.52 -10.50 -9.18
N SER A 207 -6.88 -10.02 -10.25
CA SER A 207 -5.81 -10.77 -10.94
C SER A 207 -4.62 -11.06 -10.02
N TYR A 208 -4.24 -10.11 -9.15
CA TYR A 208 -3.15 -10.30 -8.19
C TYR A 208 -3.50 -11.36 -7.14
N VAL A 209 -4.68 -11.28 -6.53
CA VAL A 209 -5.19 -12.23 -5.52
C VAL A 209 -5.30 -13.65 -6.10
N MET A 210 -5.66 -13.76 -7.37
CA MET A 210 -5.85 -15.04 -8.06
C MET A 210 -4.57 -15.75 -8.48
N ARG A 211 -3.39 -15.13 -8.31
CA ARG A 211 -2.13 -15.81 -8.59
C ARG A 211 -1.95 -16.99 -7.64
N ASP A 212 -1.46 -18.12 -8.16
CA ASP A 212 -1.32 -19.36 -7.40
C ASP A 212 -0.51 -19.17 -6.10
N ASP A 213 0.59 -18.42 -6.17
CA ASP A 213 1.44 -18.14 -5.00
C ASP A 213 0.72 -17.29 -3.95
N VAL A 214 -0.06 -16.30 -4.38
CA VAL A 214 -0.83 -15.41 -3.50
C VAL A 214 -2.00 -16.17 -2.86
N PHE A 215 -2.81 -16.84 -3.68
CA PHE A 215 -4.02 -17.53 -3.21
C PHE A 215 -3.68 -18.71 -2.28
N SER A 216 -2.63 -19.48 -2.59
CA SER A 216 -2.17 -20.57 -1.71
C SER A 216 -1.81 -20.07 -0.30
N TRP A 217 -1.23 -18.88 -0.19
CA TRP A 217 -0.96 -18.25 1.10
C TRP A 217 -2.23 -17.75 1.80
N ILE A 218 -3.17 -17.18 1.05
CA ILE A 218 -4.49 -16.78 1.58
C ILE A 218 -5.26 -18.01 2.12
N GLU A 219 -5.13 -19.16 1.45
CA GLU A 219 -5.68 -20.43 1.91
C GLU A 219 -5.00 -20.91 3.19
N LYS A 220 -3.66 -20.98 3.16
CA LYS A 220 -2.83 -21.42 4.29
C LYS A 220 -3.06 -20.60 5.56
N GLU A 221 -3.21 -19.28 5.43
CA GLU A 221 -3.46 -18.38 6.56
C GLU A 221 -4.95 -18.33 6.96
N GLY A 222 -5.84 -19.01 6.24
CA GLY A 222 -7.27 -19.07 6.53
C GLY A 222 -8.05 -17.79 6.18
N ALA A 223 -7.43 -16.82 5.50
CA ALA A 223 -8.06 -15.54 5.16
C ALA A 223 -9.27 -15.72 4.21
N HIS A 224 -9.21 -16.68 3.28
CA HIS A 224 -10.34 -17.06 2.41
C HIS A 224 -11.61 -17.50 3.18
N ARG A 225 -11.47 -18.09 4.37
CA ARG A 225 -12.59 -18.48 5.25
C ARG A 225 -13.05 -17.32 6.11
N ARG A 226 -12.12 -16.61 6.75
CA ARG A 226 -12.46 -15.44 7.58
C ARG A 226 -13.15 -14.34 6.77
N ALA A 227 -12.73 -14.12 5.53
CA ALA A 227 -13.40 -13.18 4.63
C ALA A 227 -14.89 -13.49 4.47
N VAL A 228 -15.28 -14.77 4.43
CA VAL A 228 -16.69 -15.16 4.37
C VAL A 228 -17.36 -15.01 5.73
N GLN A 229 -16.72 -15.51 6.79
CA GLN A 229 -17.27 -15.50 8.15
C GLN A 229 -17.48 -14.08 8.71
N ASP A 230 -16.53 -13.19 8.50
CA ASP A 230 -16.51 -11.85 9.09
C ASP A 230 -17.30 -10.83 8.25
N ILE A 231 -17.37 -11.03 6.93
CA ILE A 231 -17.93 -10.02 6.00
C ILE A 231 -19.24 -10.50 5.35
N ILE A 232 -19.26 -11.70 4.76
CA ILE A 232 -20.41 -12.15 3.96
C ILE A 232 -21.50 -12.69 4.86
N ALA A 233 -21.16 -13.64 5.74
CA ALA A 233 -22.13 -14.37 6.56
C ALA A 233 -23.03 -13.46 7.41
N PRO A 234 -22.57 -12.33 7.97
CA PRO A 234 -23.45 -11.39 8.68
C PRO A 234 -24.41 -10.62 7.77
N ALA A 235 -24.15 -10.57 6.46
CA ALA A 235 -24.87 -9.72 5.50
C ALA A 235 -25.87 -10.48 4.62
N VAL A 236 -25.84 -11.82 4.60
CA VAL A 236 -26.67 -12.63 3.70
C VAL A 236 -27.25 -13.86 4.42
N TYR A 237 -28.42 -14.32 3.97
CA TYR A 237 -29.08 -15.52 4.51
C TYR A 237 -28.46 -16.83 4.01
N ASP A 238 -27.79 -16.78 2.86
CA ASP A 238 -27.13 -17.94 2.26
C ASP A 238 -25.97 -18.43 3.13
N LYS A 239 -25.85 -19.74 3.28
CA LYS A 239 -24.76 -20.36 4.04
C LYS A 239 -23.50 -20.47 3.17
N PHE A 240 -22.66 -19.44 3.22
CA PHE A 240 -21.35 -19.45 2.59
C PHE A 240 -20.26 -19.90 3.56
N THR A 241 -19.22 -20.57 3.06
CA THR A 241 -18.15 -21.13 3.91
C THR A 241 -16.75 -20.59 3.60
N GLU A 242 -16.35 -20.54 2.33
CA GLU A 242 -15.04 -20.03 1.93
C GLU A 242 -15.02 -19.46 0.50
N VAL A 243 -14.05 -18.59 0.25
CA VAL A 243 -13.65 -18.20 -1.11
C VAL A 243 -12.70 -19.25 -1.69
N THR A 244 -12.86 -19.60 -2.96
CA THR A 244 -12.00 -20.51 -3.73
C THR A 244 -11.84 -20.00 -5.15
N ILE A 245 -10.81 -20.48 -5.87
CA ILE A 245 -10.71 -20.30 -7.31
C ILE A 245 -11.36 -21.49 -8.01
N ARG A 246 -12.30 -21.24 -8.93
CA ARG A 246 -12.90 -22.25 -9.81
C ARG A 246 -13.05 -21.65 -11.21
N ARG A 247 -12.66 -22.42 -12.24
CA ARG A 247 -12.78 -21.99 -13.65
C ARG A 247 -12.12 -20.62 -13.93
N ASN A 248 -10.97 -20.36 -13.30
CA ASN A 248 -10.27 -19.06 -13.36
C ASN A 248 -11.13 -17.88 -12.90
N GLU A 249 -12.01 -18.10 -11.92
CA GLU A 249 -12.78 -17.05 -11.26
C GLU A 249 -12.78 -17.26 -9.75
N LEU A 250 -12.90 -16.16 -9.01
CA LEU A 250 -13.15 -16.22 -7.57
C LEU A 250 -14.62 -16.60 -7.34
N CYS A 251 -14.82 -17.68 -6.60
CA CYS A 251 -16.13 -18.18 -6.22
C CYS A 251 -16.23 -18.27 -4.69
N VAL A 252 -17.45 -18.10 -4.17
CA VAL A 252 -17.78 -18.43 -2.80
C VAL A 252 -18.51 -19.77 -2.78
N ARG A 253 -18.09 -20.67 -1.91
CA ARG A 253 -18.74 -21.97 -1.70
C ARG A 253 -20.02 -21.76 -0.89
N LYS A 254 -21.16 -22.15 -1.46
CA LYS A 254 -22.51 -22.09 -0.89
C LYS A 254 -22.99 -23.49 -0.53
N GLU A 255 -23.42 -23.66 0.72
CA GLU A 255 -24.17 -24.85 1.15
C GLU A 255 -25.62 -24.76 0.70
N VAL A 256 -26.15 -25.84 0.12
CA VAL A 256 -27.53 -25.90 -0.39
C VAL A 256 -28.31 -27.01 0.33
N SER A 257 -28.04 -28.27 -0.01
CA SER A 257 -28.63 -29.46 0.62
C SER A 257 -27.69 -30.64 0.43
N GLU A 258 -27.90 -31.71 1.21
CA GLU A 258 -27.10 -32.94 1.07
C GLU A 258 -27.26 -33.61 -0.31
N GLU A 259 -28.45 -33.50 -0.93
CA GLU A 259 -28.74 -34.10 -2.24
C GLU A 259 -28.04 -33.38 -3.40
N ILE A 260 -27.92 -32.05 -3.34
CA ILE A 260 -27.34 -31.23 -4.41
C ILE A 260 -25.83 -31.04 -4.20
N GLY A 261 -25.38 -31.03 -2.94
CA GLY A 261 -24.02 -30.68 -2.56
C GLY A 261 -23.74 -29.17 -2.68
N PRO A 262 -22.48 -28.76 -2.47
CA PRO A 262 -22.12 -27.35 -2.47
C PRO A 262 -22.08 -26.76 -3.88
N LEU A 263 -22.57 -25.54 -4.02
CA LEU A 263 -22.45 -24.75 -5.24
C LEU A 263 -21.33 -23.73 -5.12
N TYR A 264 -20.71 -23.38 -6.25
CA TYR A 264 -19.65 -22.37 -6.31
C TYR A 264 -20.18 -21.16 -7.07
N ILE A 265 -20.50 -20.11 -6.31
CA ILE A 265 -21.12 -18.90 -6.85
C ILE A 265 -20.01 -17.89 -7.12
N GLY A 266 -19.92 -17.41 -8.36
CA GLY A 266 -18.96 -16.35 -8.71
C GLY A 266 -19.15 -15.12 -7.83
N VAL A 267 -18.06 -14.57 -7.32
CA VAL A 267 -18.09 -13.39 -6.42
C VAL A 267 -18.77 -12.20 -7.09
N GLY A 268 -18.66 -12.07 -8.43
CA GLY A 268 -19.36 -11.03 -9.19
C GLY A 268 -20.89 -11.12 -9.12
N SER A 269 -21.44 -12.31 -8.87
CA SER A 269 -22.89 -12.53 -8.75
C SER A 269 -23.44 -12.14 -7.38
N LEU A 270 -22.58 -11.91 -6.37
CA LEU A 270 -22.99 -11.48 -5.03
C LEU A 270 -23.20 -9.96 -4.92
N GLY A 271 -22.92 -9.23 -6.01
CA GLY A 271 -22.97 -7.78 -6.05
C GLY A 271 -21.61 -7.12 -5.87
N GLU A 272 -21.44 -5.97 -6.52
CA GLU A 272 -20.15 -5.28 -6.62
C GLU A 272 -19.60 -4.83 -5.24
N GLY A 273 -20.48 -4.44 -4.30
CA GLY A 273 -20.05 -4.09 -2.94
C GLY A 273 -19.38 -5.25 -2.20
N VAL A 274 -20.00 -6.44 -2.23
CA VAL A 274 -19.46 -7.66 -1.60
C VAL A 274 -18.14 -8.05 -2.25
N LYS A 275 -18.09 -8.03 -3.60
CA LYS A 275 -16.86 -8.31 -4.36
C LYS A 275 -15.70 -7.42 -3.92
N ARG A 276 -15.93 -6.10 -3.84
CA ARG A 276 -14.88 -5.14 -3.49
C ARG A 276 -14.36 -5.35 -2.08
N VAL A 277 -15.25 -5.53 -1.10
CA VAL A 277 -14.83 -5.74 0.30
C VAL A 277 -14.07 -7.06 0.43
N LEU A 278 -14.50 -8.14 -0.22
CA LEU A 278 -13.79 -9.42 -0.20
C LEU A 278 -12.38 -9.33 -0.79
N LEU A 279 -12.25 -8.67 -1.93
CA LEU A 279 -10.95 -8.46 -2.58
C LEU A 279 -10.01 -7.65 -1.69
N ILE A 280 -10.50 -6.56 -1.08
CA ILE A 280 -9.71 -5.74 -0.17
C ILE A 280 -9.32 -6.54 1.07
N TYR A 281 -10.26 -7.26 1.68
CA TYR A 281 -10.00 -8.06 2.88
C TYR A 281 -8.90 -9.09 2.62
N MET A 282 -9.03 -9.90 1.57
CA MET A 282 -8.02 -10.90 1.22
C MET A 282 -6.66 -10.27 0.90
N LEU A 283 -6.65 -9.14 0.20
CA LEU A 283 -5.43 -8.43 -0.13
C LEU A 283 -4.75 -7.85 1.11
N VAL A 284 -5.51 -7.26 2.03
CA VAL A 284 -5.00 -6.71 3.30
C VAL A 284 -4.47 -7.80 4.21
N GLU A 285 -5.16 -8.94 4.31
CA GLU A 285 -4.70 -10.09 5.10
C GLU A 285 -3.40 -10.68 4.53
N TYR A 286 -3.27 -10.71 3.20
CA TYR A 286 -2.07 -11.19 2.52
C TYR A 286 -0.89 -10.21 2.63
N LEU A 287 -1.14 -8.92 2.34
CA LEU A 287 -0.12 -7.87 2.29
C LEU A 287 0.19 -7.20 3.63
N LYS A 288 -0.67 -7.32 4.65
CA LYS A 288 -0.49 -6.74 6.00
C LYS A 288 0.12 -5.31 6.00
N PRO A 289 -0.42 -4.35 5.21
CA PRO A 289 0.16 -3.03 5.08
C PRO A 289 0.09 -2.24 6.40
N LYS A 290 0.99 -1.27 6.60
CA LYS A 290 0.96 -0.41 7.80
C LYS A 290 -0.07 0.73 7.69
N LEU A 291 -0.40 1.13 6.47
CA LEU A 291 -1.40 2.14 6.13
C LEU A 291 -2.34 1.56 5.08
N LEU A 292 -3.65 1.72 5.28
CA LEU A 292 -4.68 1.41 4.31
C LEU A 292 -5.35 2.73 3.89
N LEU A 293 -5.34 3.02 2.59
CA LEU A 293 -5.75 4.30 2.00
C LEU A 293 -6.87 4.12 0.98
#